data_AF-A0A3N5A9W0-F1
#
_entry.id   AF-A0A3N5A9W0-F1
#
_cell.length_a   1.000
_cell.length_b   1.000
_cell.length_c   1.000
_cell.angle_alpha   90.00
_cell.angle_beta   90.00
_cell.angle_gamma   90.00
#
_symmetry.space_group_name_H-M   'P 1'
#
loop_
_entity.id
_entity.type
_entity.pdbx_description
1 polymer ?
#
loop_
_entity_poly.entity_id
_entity_poly.type
_entity_poly.pdbx_seq_one_letter_code
_entity_poly.pdbx_strand_id
1 'polypeptide(L)'
;MTELTTEVLRTLPPQDLAALLPAPVQIGDLSAVILRVADPDLIEVYFAGRITAYGIKVLEIQPITDPVVREAAWRDAVEALSICRRIAIEAHAEQRMAHATKLDAIRDYAIEAHENGSICRDGLDSFLSAFEFEPYMTTVKVTYTISGSYEVENSSEEAAIKDAELYLVPDLSSLDQVDEYSTSFSLDVDATEAC
;
A
#
# COMPACT_ATOMS: atom_id res chain seq x y z
N MET A 1 -30.97 -35.60 13.73
CA MET A 1 -30.47 -34.30 13.23
C MET A 1 -31.26 -33.24 13.97
N THR A 2 -30.60 -32.37 14.72
CA THR A 2 -31.27 -31.31 15.48
C THR A 2 -31.70 -30.24 14.50
N GLU A 3 -33.01 -30.02 14.36
CA GLU A 3 -33.55 -28.99 13.48
C GLU A 3 -33.41 -27.60 14.14
N LEU A 4 -33.06 -26.59 13.35
CA LEU A 4 -32.85 -25.23 13.88
C LEU A 4 -34.20 -24.57 14.17
N THR A 5 -34.45 -24.25 15.43
CA THR A 5 -35.63 -23.52 15.89
C THR A 5 -35.23 -22.21 16.56
N THR A 6 -36.20 -21.33 16.80
CA THR A 6 -36.00 -20.07 17.53
C THR A 6 -35.37 -20.29 18.90
N GLU A 7 -35.78 -21.33 19.60
CA GLU A 7 -35.28 -21.66 20.93
C GLU A 7 -33.83 -22.15 20.88
N VAL A 8 -33.48 -22.99 19.90
CA VAL A 8 -32.11 -23.45 19.66
C VAL A 8 -31.19 -22.27 19.36
N LEU A 9 -31.62 -21.33 18.51
CA LEU A 9 -30.88 -20.12 18.15
C LEU A 9 -30.56 -19.21 19.36
N ARG A 10 -31.44 -19.19 20.37
CA ARG A 10 -31.32 -18.32 21.55
C ARG A 10 -30.60 -18.96 22.72
N THR A 11 -30.50 -20.29 22.75
CA THR A 11 -30.02 -21.04 23.92
C THR A 11 -28.67 -21.69 23.69
N LEU A 12 -28.34 -22.05 22.44
CA LEU A 12 -27.02 -22.61 22.14
C LEU A 12 -25.95 -21.54 22.08
N PRO A 13 -24.73 -21.83 22.57
CA PRO A 13 -23.61 -20.93 22.40
C PRO A 13 -23.21 -20.84 20.91
N PRO A 14 -22.60 -19.71 20.48
CA PRO A 14 -22.29 -19.47 19.07
C PRO A 14 -21.48 -20.58 18.38
N GLN A 15 -20.59 -21.23 19.11
CA GLN A 15 -19.76 -22.33 18.63
C GLN A 15 -20.56 -23.59 18.27
N ASP A 16 -21.64 -23.89 18.99
CA ASP A 16 -22.50 -25.05 18.71
C ASP A 16 -23.52 -24.73 17.61
N LEU A 17 -23.92 -23.46 17.49
CA LEU A 17 -24.73 -22.97 16.37
C LEU A 17 -23.98 -23.05 15.05
N ALA A 18 -22.65 -22.86 15.04
CA ALA A 18 -21.85 -22.97 13.83
C ALA A 18 -21.94 -24.36 13.17
N ALA A 19 -22.18 -25.42 13.94
CA ALA A 19 -22.36 -26.78 13.42
C ALA A 19 -23.75 -27.02 12.79
N LEU A 20 -24.72 -26.16 13.10
CA LEU A 20 -26.09 -26.21 12.59
C LEU A 20 -26.31 -25.23 11.44
N LEU A 21 -25.32 -24.40 11.12
CA LEU A 21 -25.39 -23.37 10.09
C LEU A 21 -24.47 -23.73 8.91
N PRO A 22 -24.85 -23.35 7.67
CA PRO A 22 -26.04 -22.59 7.32
C PRO A 22 -27.32 -23.45 7.37
N ALA A 23 -28.48 -22.82 7.65
CA ALA A 23 -29.74 -23.54 7.86
C ALA A 23 -30.92 -22.86 7.14
N PRO A 24 -31.70 -23.62 6.34
CA PRO A 24 -32.94 -23.13 5.75
C PRO A 24 -34.05 -23.14 6.80
N VAL A 25 -34.73 -22.00 6.94
CA VAL A 25 -35.77 -21.78 7.95
C VAL A 25 -36.94 -20.99 7.35
N GLN A 26 -38.12 -21.15 7.93
CA GLN A 26 -39.28 -20.33 7.68
C GLN A 26 -39.27 -19.13 8.63
N ILE A 27 -39.44 -17.92 8.12
CA ILE A 27 -39.63 -16.68 8.90
C ILE A 27 -40.99 -16.10 8.50
N GLY A 28 -41.99 -16.25 9.36
CA GLY A 28 -43.38 -16.02 8.98
C GLY A 28 -43.78 -16.96 7.82
N ASP A 29 -44.26 -16.38 6.72
CA ASP A 29 -44.69 -17.14 5.52
C ASP A 29 -43.58 -17.34 4.48
N LEU A 30 -42.36 -16.88 4.76
CA LEU A 30 -41.29 -16.80 3.77
C LEU A 30 -40.10 -17.70 4.14
N SER A 31 -39.54 -18.35 3.12
CA SER A 31 -38.32 -19.16 3.25
C SER A 31 -37.08 -18.27 3.32
N ALA A 32 -36.19 -18.59 4.24
CA ALA A 32 -34.94 -17.89 4.49
C ALA A 32 -33.80 -18.89 4.70
N VAL A 33 -32.56 -18.42 4.66
CA VAL A 33 -31.40 -19.21 5.09
C VAL A 33 -30.60 -18.41 6.09
N ILE A 34 -30.43 -18.94 7.29
CA ILE A 34 -29.50 -18.38 8.28
C ILE A 34 -28.11 -18.81 7.87
N LEU A 35 -27.26 -17.83 7.61
CA LEU A 35 -25.93 -18.04 7.04
C LEU A 35 -24.89 -18.31 8.13
N ARG A 36 -24.84 -17.42 9.11
CA ARG A 36 -23.90 -17.48 10.24
C ARG A 36 -24.39 -16.62 11.41
N VAL A 37 -23.78 -16.84 12.57
CA VAL A 37 -23.80 -15.88 13.68
C VAL A 37 -22.76 -14.81 13.40
N ALA A 38 -23.18 -13.55 13.27
CA ALA A 38 -22.28 -12.43 13.02
C ALA A 38 -21.76 -11.83 14.34
N ASP A 39 -22.60 -11.83 15.37
CA ASP A 39 -22.34 -11.38 16.73
C ASP A 39 -23.18 -12.25 17.68
N PRO A 40 -22.81 -12.47 18.95
CA PRO A 40 -23.65 -13.14 19.96
C PRO A 40 -25.16 -12.85 19.91
N ASP A 41 -25.58 -11.64 19.57
CA ASP A 41 -27.00 -11.25 19.46
C ASP A 41 -27.49 -11.06 18.00
N LEU A 42 -26.63 -11.20 16.99
CA LEU A 42 -26.93 -10.95 15.58
C LEU A 42 -26.65 -12.17 14.69
N ILE A 43 -27.63 -12.51 13.86
CA ILE A 43 -27.50 -13.52 12.81
C ILE A 43 -27.60 -12.88 11.43
N GLU A 44 -26.78 -13.37 10.51
CA GLU A 44 -26.89 -13.03 9.09
C GLU A 44 -27.88 -13.98 8.42
N VAL A 45 -28.87 -13.39 7.76
CA VAL A 45 -29.96 -14.12 7.12
C VAL A 45 -30.04 -13.70 5.65
N TYR A 46 -30.09 -14.68 4.77
CA TYR A 46 -30.54 -14.50 3.40
C TYR A 46 -32.06 -14.60 3.35
N PHE A 47 -32.70 -13.52 2.91
CA PHE A 47 -34.15 -13.40 2.83
C PHE A 47 -34.54 -12.45 1.69
N ALA A 48 -35.50 -12.86 0.85
CA ALA A 48 -36.05 -12.04 -0.23
C ALA A 48 -34.96 -11.38 -1.13
N GLY A 49 -33.92 -12.15 -1.49
CA GLY A 49 -32.84 -11.68 -2.36
C GLY A 49 -31.80 -10.77 -1.68
N ARG A 50 -31.83 -10.64 -0.34
CA ARG A 50 -30.91 -9.78 0.41
C ARG A 50 -30.28 -10.54 1.57
N ILE A 51 -29.02 -10.21 1.87
CA ILE A 51 -28.33 -10.67 3.08
C ILE A 51 -28.38 -9.52 4.09
N THR A 52 -29.00 -9.75 5.25
CA THR A 52 -29.15 -8.73 6.29
C THR A 52 -28.87 -9.34 7.67
N ALA A 53 -28.31 -8.55 8.58
CA ALA A 53 -28.13 -8.93 9.96
C ALA A 53 -29.40 -8.61 10.78
N TYR A 54 -29.87 -9.58 11.54
CA TYR A 54 -31.04 -9.44 12.41
C TYR A 54 -30.71 -9.84 13.84
N GLY A 55 -31.36 -9.17 14.79
CA GLY A 55 -31.33 -9.56 16.19
C GLY A 55 -32.04 -10.89 16.41
N ILE A 56 -31.36 -11.84 17.07
CA ILE A 56 -31.88 -13.19 17.41
C ILE A 56 -33.20 -13.09 18.21
N LYS A 57 -33.37 -12.02 19.00
CA LYS A 57 -34.55 -11.78 19.84
C LYS A 57 -35.80 -11.38 19.05
N VAL A 58 -35.64 -10.83 17.84
CA VAL A 58 -36.74 -10.28 17.04
C VAL A 58 -37.31 -11.30 16.06
N LEU A 59 -36.51 -12.30 15.69
CA LEU A 59 -36.90 -13.31 14.72
C LEU A 59 -37.64 -14.48 15.37
N GLU A 60 -38.74 -14.86 14.74
CA GLU A 60 -39.39 -16.15 14.90
C GLU A 60 -39.08 -17.01 13.69
N ILE A 61 -38.34 -18.10 13.92
CA ILE A 61 -37.90 -19.05 12.91
C ILE A 61 -38.49 -20.44 13.19
N GLN A 62 -38.89 -21.12 12.12
CA GLN A 62 -39.35 -22.50 12.14
C GLN A 62 -38.56 -23.34 11.13
N PRO A 63 -38.34 -24.63 11.36
CA PRO A 63 -37.65 -25.47 10.40
C PRO A 63 -38.52 -25.71 9.16
N ILE A 64 -37.91 -25.69 7.97
CA ILE A 64 -38.59 -26.06 6.73
C ILE A 64 -38.63 -27.59 6.65
N THR A 65 -39.83 -28.15 6.80
CA THR A 65 -40.06 -29.62 6.80
C THR A 65 -40.21 -30.20 5.39
N ASP A 66 -40.67 -29.41 4.42
CA ASP A 66 -40.79 -29.83 3.02
C ASP A 66 -39.40 -29.84 2.35
N PRO A 67 -38.91 -31.01 1.88
CA PRO A 67 -37.60 -31.12 1.24
C PRO A 67 -37.48 -30.29 -0.05
N VAL A 68 -38.56 -30.09 -0.80
CA VAL A 68 -38.56 -29.32 -2.06
C VAL A 68 -38.38 -27.84 -1.78
N VAL A 69 -39.14 -27.31 -0.81
CA VAL A 69 -39.03 -25.90 -0.37
C VAL A 69 -37.65 -25.64 0.24
N ARG A 70 -37.14 -26.61 1.00
CA ARG A 70 -35.82 -26.54 1.61
C ARG A 70 -34.70 -26.46 0.57
N GLU A 71 -34.75 -27.28 -0.47
CA GLU A 71 -33.75 -27.28 -1.54
C GLU A 71 -33.82 -25.98 -2.37
N ALA A 72 -35.03 -25.47 -2.62
CA ALA A 72 -35.21 -24.19 -3.31
C ALA A 72 -34.58 -23.03 -2.52
N ALA A 73 -34.84 -22.93 -1.22
CA ALA A 73 -34.26 -21.89 -0.36
C ALA A 73 -32.72 -21.94 -0.36
N TRP A 74 -32.14 -23.14 -0.35
CA TRP A 74 -30.69 -23.32 -0.47
C TRP A 74 -30.15 -22.85 -1.81
N ARG A 75 -30.79 -23.23 -2.91
CA ARG A 75 -30.36 -22.85 -4.26
C ARG A 75 -30.34 -21.35 -4.42
N ASP A 76 -31.40 -20.68 -3.98
CA ASP A 76 -31.52 -19.23 -4.05
C ASP A 76 -30.45 -18.53 -3.19
N ALA A 77 -30.19 -19.04 -1.99
CA ALA A 77 -29.16 -18.50 -1.11
C ALA A 77 -27.74 -18.66 -1.69
N VAL A 78 -27.44 -19.82 -2.28
CA VAL A 78 -26.15 -20.09 -2.92
C VAL A 78 -25.95 -19.20 -4.14
N GLU A 79 -26.98 -19.02 -4.97
CA GLU A 79 -26.92 -18.13 -6.13
C GLU A 79 -26.65 -16.69 -5.69
N ALA A 80 -27.39 -16.17 -4.73
CA ALA A 80 -27.18 -14.83 -4.18
C ALA A 80 -25.78 -14.66 -3.59
N LEU A 81 -25.30 -15.62 -2.78
CA LEU A 81 -23.96 -15.59 -2.20
C LEU A 81 -22.86 -15.60 -3.27
N SER A 82 -23.05 -16.32 -4.37
CA SER A 82 -22.08 -16.35 -5.47
C SER A 82 -21.95 -14.97 -6.14
N ILE A 83 -23.07 -14.27 -6.32
CA ILE A 83 -23.12 -12.92 -6.89
C ILE A 83 -22.48 -11.93 -5.91
N CYS A 84 -22.90 -11.94 -4.65
CA CYS A 84 -22.36 -11.05 -3.62
C CYS A 84 -20.86 -11.24 -3.42
N ARG A 85 -20.37 -12.50 -3.43
CA ARG A 85 -18.95 -12.80 -3.31
C ARG A 85 -18.14 -12.17 -4.43
N ARG A 86 -18.61 -12.28 -5.68
CA ARG A 86 -17.93 -11.68 -6.83
C ARG A 86 -17.85 -10.16 -6.69
N ILE A 87 -18.97 -9.50 -6.38
CA ILE A 87 -19.02 -8.04 -6.18
C ILE A 87 -18.09 -7.61 -5.04
N ALA A 88 -18.06 -8.35 -3.93
CA ALA A 88 -17.19 -8.03 -2.80
C ALA A 88 -15.70 -8.17 -3.16
N ILE A 89 -15.32 -9.19 -3.95
CA ILE A 89 -13.94 -9.36 -4.44
C ILE A 89 -13.56 -8.19 -5.36
N GLU A 90 -14.44 -7.82 -6.29
CA GLU A 90 -14.23 -6.71 -7.22
C GLU A 90 -14.08 -5.39 -6.46
N ALA A 91 -14.99 -5.09 -5.53
CA ALA A 91 -14.92 -3.88 -4.69
C ALA A 91 -13.64 -3.83 -3.84
N HIS A 92 -13.21 -4.95 -3.28
CA HIS A 92 -11.96 -5.01 -2.51
C HIS A 92 -10.71 -4.91 -3.40
N ALA A 93 -10.77 -5.36 -4.65
CA ALA A 93 -9.71 -5.13 -5.62
C ALA A 93 -9.63 -3.64 -6.00
N GLU A 94 -10.77 -3.02 -6.29
CA GLU A 94 -10.87 -1.60 -6.62
C GLU A 94 -10.39 -0.72 -5.46
N GLN A 95 -10.81 -1.02 -4.22
CA GLN A 95 -10.34 -0.29 -3.04
C GLN A 95 -8.83 -0.40 -2.86
N ARG A 96 -8.24 -1.58 -3.09
CA ARG A 96 -6.79 -1.77 -3.03
C ARG A 96 -6.06 -0.97 -4.11
N MET A 97 -6.58 -0.98 -5.34
CA MET A 97 -6.01 -0.19 -6.43
C MET A 97 -6.10 1.31 -6.13
N ALA A 98 -7.25 1.81 -5.70
CA ALA A 98 -7.45 3.21 -5.34
C ALA A 98 -6.55 3.64 -4.17
N HIS A 99 -6.32 2.76 -3.20
CA HIS A 99 -5.38 3.00 -2.11
C HIS A 99 -3.94 3.08 -2.62
N ALA A 100 -3.50 2.13 -3.45
CA ALA A 100 -2.17 2.14 -4.06
C ALA A 100 -1.93 3.43 -4.87
N THR A 101 -2.88 3.82 -5.73
CA THR A 101 -2.79 5.06 -6.50
C THR A 101 -2.66 6.31 -5.63
N LYS A 102 -3.34 6.35 -4.46
CA LYS A 102 -3.19 7.46 -3.52
C LYS A 102 -1.82 7.50 -2.87
N LEU A 103 -1.27 6.34 -2.52
CA LEU A 103 0.08 6.24 -1.97
C LEU A 103 1.12 6.71 -2.98
N ASP A 104 1.00 6.29 -4.24
CA ASP A 104 1.87 6.77 -5.33
C ASP A 104 1.78 8.30 -5.48
N ALA A 105 0.55 8.86 -5.48
CA ALA A 105 0.37 10.30 -5.57
C ALA A 105 0.96 11.08 -4.37
N ILE A 106 0.92 10.51 -3.16
CA ILE A 106 1.54 11.11 -1.97
C ILE A 106 3.07 11.09 -2.11
N ARG A 107 3.63 9.98 -2.60
CA ARG A 107 5.06 9.85 -2.85
C ARG A 107 5.53 10.86 -3.90
N ASP A 108 4.84 10.96 -5.02
CA ASP A 108 5.16 11.90 -6.09
C ASP A 108 5.09 13.36 -5.62
N TYR A 109 4.09 13.70 -4.80
CA TYR A 109 3.98 15.02 -4.19
C TYR A 109 5.18 15.35 -3.29
N ALA A 110 5.64 14.40 -2.48
CA ALA A 110 6.80 14.60 -1.61
C ALA A 110 8.08 14.80 -2.42
N ILE A 111 8.26 14.03 -3.50
CA ILE A 111 9.37 14.18 -4.44
C ILE A 111 9.33 15.57 -5.10
N GLU A 112 8.18 15.99 -5.62
CA GLU A 112 8.02 17.31 -6.23
C GLU A 112 8.30 18.45 -5.24
N ALA A 113 7.86 18.31 -3.99
CA ALA A 113 8.17 19.26 -2.93
C ALA A 113 9.68 19.35 -2.65
N HIS A 114 10.41 18.24 -2.74
CA HIS A 114 11.86 18.21 -2.61
C HIS A 114 12.55 18.86 -3.81
N GLU A 115 12.15 18.51 -5.04
CA GLU A 115 12.71 19.07 -6.27
C GLU A 115 12.52 20.59 -6.37
N ASN A 116 11.40 21.10 -5.84
CA ASN A 116 11.11 22.53 -5.74
C ASN A 116 11.77 23.22 -4.52
N GLY A 117 12.57 22.49 -3.73
CA GLY A 117 13.29 23.02 -2.57
C GLY A 117 12.40 23.35 -1.35
N SER A 118 11.15 22.90 -1.33
CA SER A 118 10.24 23.11 -0.19
C SER A 118 10.56 22.20 1.00
N ILE A 119 11.18 21.04 0.76
CA ILE A 119 11.74 20.16 1.78
C ILE A 119 13.18 19.78 1.42
N CYS A 120 14.05 19.67 2.43
CA CYS A 120 15.41 19.17 2.24
C CYS A 120 15.42 17.65 1.99
N ARG A 121 16.57 17.14 1.53
CA ARG A 121 16.77 15.71 1.26
C ARG A 121 16.50 14.84 2.50
N ASP A 122 17.08 15.19 3.64
CA ASP A 122 16.84 14.48 4.91
C ASP A 122 15.35 14.44 5.29
N GLY A 123 14.62 15.52 4.98
CA GLY A 123 13.18 15.63 5.19
C GLY A 123 12.39 14.69 4.29
N LEU A 124 12.77 14.59 3.00
CA LEU A 124 12.20 13.63 2.06
C LEU A 124 12.49 12.20 2.51
N ASP A 125 13.74 11.88 2.83
CA ASP A 125 14.15 10.52 3.22
C ASP A 125 13.45 10.07 4.51
N SER A 126 13.33 10.97 5.49
CA SER A 126 12.57 10.70 6.72
C SER A 126 11.08 10.47 6.46
N PHE A 127 10.49 11.25 5.56
CA PHE A 127 9.09 11.09 5.17
C PHE A 127 8.87 9.74 4.46
N LEU A 128 9.66 9.44 3.43
CA LEU A 128 9.54 8.19 2.68
C LEU A 128 9.75 6.97 3.60
N SER A 129 10.73 7.02 4.49
CA SER A 129 10.97 5.95 5.46
C SER A 129 9.81 5.77 6.46
N ALA A 130 9.24 6.87 6.98
CA ALA A 130 8.14 6.80 7.95
C ALA A 130 6.86 6.17 7.38
N PHE A 131 6.64 6.30 6.06
CA PHE A 131 5.51 5.70 5.35
C PHE A 131 5.86 4.43 4.58
N GLU A 132 7.07 3.86 4.81
CA GLU A 132 7.57 2.65 4.15
C GLU A 132 7.57 2.73 2.61
N PHE A 133 7.78 3.94 2.06
CA PHE A 133 7.92 4.15 0.63
C PHE A 133 9.32 3.79 0.13
N GLU A 134 9.42 3.46 -1.15
CA GLU A 134 10.70 3.26 -1.82
C GLU A 134 11.53 4.56 -1.80
N PRO A 135 12.83 4.48 -1.44
CA PRO A 135 13.71 5.63 -1.40
C PRO A 135 13.76 6.39 -2.73
N TYR A 136 13.95 7.70 -2.66
CA TYR A 136 14.19 8.52 -3.83
C TYR A 136 15.67 8.42 -4.25
N MET A 137 15.93 7.70 -5.33
CA MET A 137 17.27 7.58 -5.92
C MET A 137 17.30 8.27 -7.27
N THR A 138 17.92 9.45 -7.34
CA THR A 138 18.21 10.13 -8.61
C THR A 138 19.70 10.31 -8.79
N THR A 139 20.17 10.01 -10.00
CA THR A 139 21.56 10.21 -10.40
C THR A 139 21.63 11.40 -11.34
N VAL A 140 22.24 12.48 -10.89
CA VAL A 140 22.48 13.68 -11.70
C VAL A 140 23.97 13.78 -11.99
N LYS A 141 24.32 13.76 -13.28
CA LYS A 141 25.70 14.03 -13.71
C LYS A 141 25.91 15.53 -13.83
N VAL A 142 26.76 16.09 -12.97
CA VAL A 142 27.18 17.49 -13.05
C VAL A 142 28.49 17.58 -13.82
N THR A 143 28.51 18.39 -14.88
CA THR A 143 29.72 18.73 -15.62
C THR A 143 30.00 20.22 -15.42
N TYR A 144 31.19 20.57 -14.98
CA TYR A 144 31.60 21.96 -14.75
C TYR A 144 33.04 22.18 -15.23
N THR A 145 33.39 23.44 -15.51
CA THR A 145 34.74 23.89 -15.86
C THR A 145 35.16 24.97 -14.88
N ILE A 146 36.32 24.80 -14.23
CA ILE A 146 36.94 25.83 -13.40
C ILE A 146 38.13 26.39 -14.18
N SER A 147 38.23 27.72 -14.26
CA SER A 147 39.38 28.42 -14.84
C SER A 147 39.89 29.44 -13.83
N GLY A 148 41.21 29.52 -13.70
CA GLY A 148 41.86 30.45 -12.78
C GLY A 148 43.35 30.58 -13.11
N SER A 149 44.01 31.52 -12.44
CA SER A 149 45.46 31.70 -12.54
C SER A 149 46.02 32.03 -11.15
N TYR A 150 47.28 31.70 -10.95
CA TYR A 150 48.04 32.04 -9.75
C TYR A 150 49.50 32.29 -10.14
N GLU A 151 50.20 33.06 -9.32
CA GLU A 151 51.62 33.34 -9.49
C GLU A 151 52.40 32.58 -8.42
N VAL A 152 53.56 32.04 -8.81
CA VAL A 152 54.49 31.36 -7.90
C VAL A 152 55.84 32.05 -7.94
N GLU A 153 56.37 32.41 -6.77
CA GLU A 153 57.70 32.98 -6.65
C GLU A 153 58.77 31.88 -6.58
N ASN A 154 59.94 32.13 -7.18
CA ASN A 154 61.13 31.27 -7.08
C ASN A 154 60.93 29.81 -7.58
N SER A 155 60.06 29.60 -8.56
CA SER A 155 59.83 28.30 -9.20
C SER A 155 60.21 28.34 -10.68
N SER A 156 60.59 27.19 -11.25
CA SER A 156 60.70 27.05 -12.71
C SER A 156 59.33 26.74 -13.32
N GLU A 157 59.14 27.06 -14.59
CA GLU A 157 57.91 26.74 -15.34
C GLU A 157 57.54 25.25 -15.21
N GLU A 158 58.50 24.35 -15.45
CA GLU A 158 58.28 22.90 -15.33
C GLU A 158 57.85 22.47 -13.91
N ALA A 159 58.42 23.09 -12.87
CA ALA A 159 58.05 22.80 -11.48
C ALA A 159 56.65 23.32 -11.15
N ALA A 160 56.31 24.53 -11.63
CA ALA A 160 55.00 25.13 -11.46
C ALA A 160 53.89 24.31 -12.14
N ILE A 161 54.13 23.82 -13.37
CA ILE A 161 53.19 22.95 -14.10
C ILE A 161 52.99 21.65 -13.33
N LYS A 162 54.07 21.00 -12.89
CA LYS A 162 53.97 19.73 -12.17
C LYS A 162 53.23 19.87 -10.84
N ASP A 163 53.46 20.96 -10.11
CA ASP A 163 52.71 21.25 -8.88
C ASP A 163 51.23 21.53 -9.17
N ALA A 164 50.91 22.24 -10.26
CA ALA A 164 49.52 22.43 -10.69
C ALA A 164 48.82 21.09 -10.93
N GLU A 165 49.44 20.19 -11.69
CA GLU A 165 48.89 18.85 -11.98
C GLU A 165 48.69 17.98 -10.73
N LEU A 166 49.58 18.12 -9.75
CA LEU A 166 49.52 17.35 -8.51
C LEU A 166 48.47 17.88 -7.52
N TYR A 167 48.32 19.21 -7.43
CA TYR A 167 47.60 19.84 -6.32
C TYR A 167 46.32 20.57 -6.73
N LEU A 168 46.09 20.89 -8.01
CA LEU A 168 44.83 21.46 -8.49
C LEU A 168 43.79 20.39 -8.86
N VAL A 169 43.68 19.36 -8.01
CA VAL A 169 42.64 18.33 -8.14
C VAL A 169 41.40 18.79 -7.35
N PRO A 170 40.18 18.67 -7.90
CA PRO A 170 38.96 19.00 -7.18
C PRO A 170 38.80 18.15 -5.91
N ASP A 171 38.60 18.80 -4.77
CA ASP A 171 38.16 18.13 -3.56
C ASP A 171 36.63 18.00 -3.56
N LEU A 172 36.16 16.77 -3.77
CA LEU A 172 34.72 16.45 -3.79
C LEU A 172 34.21 15.91 -2.44
N SER A 173 35.05 15.86 -1.40
CA SER A 173 34.69 15.26 -0.10
C SER A 173 33.54 15.96 0.61
N SER A 174 33.30 17.23 0.28
CA SER A 174 32.20 18.03 0.82
C SER A 174 30.90 17.91 0.02
N LEU A 175 30.90 17.20 -1.11
CA LEU A 175 29.71 16.95 -1.91
C LEU A 175 29.03 15.65 -1.43
N ASP A 176 27.72 15.71 -1.25
CA ASP A 176 26.93 14.58 -0.75
C ASP A 176 26.77 13.48 -1.81
N GLN A 177 26.99 12.23 -1.41
CA GLN A 177 26.77 11.01 -2.21
C GLN A 177 27.39 11.00 -3.62
N VAL A 178 28.61 11.54 -3.77
CA VAL A 178 29.38 11.36 -5.01
C VAL A 178 29.80 9.89 -5.13
N ASP A 179 29.39 9.23 -6.22
CA ASP A 179 29.86 7.88 -6.54
C ASP A 179 31.35 7.93 -6.89
N GLU A 180 32.16 7.20 -6.12
CA GLU A 180 33.62 7.11 -6.23
C GLU A 180 34.09 6.72 -7.63
N TYR A 181 33.28 5.96 -8.38
CA TYR A 181 33.62 5.50 -9.73
C TYR A 181 33.08 6.41 -10.85
N SER A 182 32.30 7.44 -10.51
CA SER A 182 31.68 8.35 -11.48
C SER A 182 32.52 9.58 -11.80
N THR A 183 33.60 9.79 -11.05
CA THR A 183 34.43 11.00 -11.15
C THR A 183 35.45 10.91 -12.29
N SER A 184 35.43 11.89 -13.19
CA SER A 184 36.43 12.09 -14.23
C SER A 184 36.88 13.54 -14.21
N PHE A 185 38.18 13.79 -14.20
CA PHE A 185 38.76 15.13 -14.17
C PHE A 185 39.79 15.31 -15.29
N SER A 186 39.83 16.51 -15.86
CA SER A 186 40.83 16.94 -16.84
C SER A 186 41.36 18.29 -16.39
N LEU A 187 42.68 18.42 -16.30
CA LEU A 187 43.35 19.68 -16.06
C LEU A 187 44.08 20.11 -17.33
N ASP A 188 43.94 21.38 -17.69
CA ASP A 188 44.72 22.03 -18.72
C ASP A 188 45.56 23.12 -18.02
N VAL A 189 46.89 23.02 -18.12
CA VAL A 189 47.83 23.92 -17.44
C VAL A 189 48.64 24.65 -18.49
N ASP A 190 48.57 25.97 -18.46
CA ASP A 190 49.39 26.86 -19.26
C ASP A 190 50.18 27.77 -18.31
N ALA A 191 51.51 27.78 -18.44
CA ALA A 191 52.41 28.54 -17.57
C ALA A 191 53.20 29.54 -18.43
N THR A 192 53.23 30.79 -17.97
CA THR A 192 54.00 31.85 -18.63
C THR A 192 54.77 32.64 -17.57
N GLU A 193 55.98 33.09 -17.92
CA GLU A 193 56.74 33.98 -17.02
C GLU A 193 55.97 35.30 -16.82
N ALA A 194 55.70 35.64 -15.56
CA ALA A 194 55.15 36.94 -15.20
C ALA A 194 56.27 38.00 -15.28
N CYS A 195 56.13 38.95 -16.21
CA CYS A 195 57.05 40.08 -16.41
C CYS A 195 56.95 41.15 -15.31
#